data_AF-A0A6P0VPA7-F1
#
_entry.id   AF-A0A6P0VPA7-F1
#
_cell.length_a   1.000
_cell.length_b   1.000
_cell.length_c   1.000
_cell.angle_alpha   90.00
_cell.angle_beta   90.00
_cell.angle_gamma   90.00
#
_symmetry.space_group_name_H-M   'P 1'
#
loop_
_entity.id
_entity.type
_entity.pdbx_description
1 polymer ?
#
loop_
_entity_poly.entity_id
_entity_poly.type
_entity_poly.pdbx_seq_one_letter_code
_entity_poly.pdbx_strand_id
1 'polypeptide(L)'
;MTIVPVRLPTVAKLRALNIMMQLGNLRMYYDIEEEPEQIFVMQDGKPIAKLMPVTEDKLEDINLSKNTEFLAILEQSRTSLQRKGGISLEQVKQKLGLV
;
A
#
# COMPACT_ATOMS: atom_id res chain seq x y z
N MET A 1 -8.35 -20.99 -18.52
CA MET A 1 -8.35 -19.98 -17.44
C MET A 1 -7.21 -20.34 -16.50
N THR A 2 -6.04 -19.73 -16.70
CA THR A 2 -4.80 -20.14 -16.03
C THR A 2 -4.71 -19.43 -14.69
N ILE A 3 -4.80 -20.19 -13.60
CA ILE A 3 -4.60 -19.68 -12.24
C ILE A 3 -3.09 -19.53 -12.05
N VAL A 4 -2.60 -18.30 -12.00
CA VAL A 4 -1.21 -18.01 -11.64
C VAL A 4 -1.10 -18.14 -10.12
N PRO A 5 -0.28 -19.06 -9.59
CA PRO A 5 -0.10 -19.17 -8.15
C PRO A 5 0.67 -17.93 -7.66
N VAL A 6 0.03 -17.12 -6.83
CA VAL A 6 0.70 -16.06 -6.08
C VAL A 6 1.67 -16.73 -5.12
N ARG A 7 2.98 -16.65 -5.44
CA ARG A 7 4.04 -16.99 -4.48
C ARG A 7 3.96 -15.99 -3.34
N LEU A 8 3.44 -16.43 -2.20
CA LEU A 8 3.58 -15.70 -0.94
C LEU A 8 5.09 -15.58 -0.65
N PRO A 9 5.63 -14.38 -0.41
CA PRO A 9 7.03 -14.21 -0.09
C PRO A 9 7.38 -14.99 1.19
N THR A 10 8.55 -15.61 1.14
CA THR A 10 9.14 -16.49 2.13
C THR A 10 9.16 -15.85 3.52
N VAL A 11 8.32 -16.38 4.41
CA VAL A 11 8.30 -16.27 5.88
C VAL A 11 8.52 -14.86 6.45
N ALA A 12 7.51 -13.99 6.31
CA ALA A 12 7.28 -12.95 7.30
C ALA A 12 6.73 -13.61 8.58
N LYS A 13 7.38 -13.39 9.73
CA LYS A 13 6.94 -13.94 11.01
C LYS A 13 5.64 -13.24 11.43
N LEU A 14 4.51 -13.96 11.44
CA LEU A 14 3.20 -13.40 11.76
C LEU A 14 3.02 -13.28 13.28
N ARG A 15 2.60 -12.10 13.75
CA ARG A 15 2.21 -11.89 15.16
C ARG A 15 0.72 -11.55 15.24
N ALA A 16 0.01 -12.29 16.09
CA ALA A 16 -1.42 -12.13 16.33
C ALA A 16 -1.67 -11.50 17.71
N LEU A 17 -2.49 -10.44 17.76
CA LEU A 17 -2.92 -9.79 19.00
C LEU A 17 -4.42 -10.05 19.21
N ASN A 18 -4.80 -10.61 20.35
CA ASN A 18 -6.20 -10.81 20.72
C ASN A 18 -6.75 -9.56 21.41
N ILE A 19 -7.92 -9.06 20.99
CA ILE A 19 -8.55 -7.82 21.47
C ILE A 19 -8.77 -7.83 23.00
N MET A 20 -8.95 -9.00 23.62
CA MET A 20 -9.09 -9.11 25.08
C MET A 20 -7.78 -8.89 25.85
N MET A 21 -6.61 -8.97 25.20
CA MET A 21 -5.30 -8.72 25.83
C MET A 21 -4.73 -7.37 25.43
N GLN A 22 -4.78 -6.45 26.40
CA GLN A 22 -3.85 -5.33 26.62
C GLN A 22 -3.89 -4.14 25.64
N LEU A 23 -4.90 -3.29 25.80
CA LEU A 23 -4.80 -1.85 25.49
C LEU A 23 -3.56 -1.19 26.15
N GLY A 24 -3.06 -1.74 27.26
CA GLY A 24 -1.87 -1.25 27.97
C GLY A 24 -0.52 -1.46 27.27
N ASN A 25 -0.44 -2.27 26.21
CA ASN A 25 0.84 -2.67 25.59
C ASN A 25 1.03 -2.21 24.14
N LEU A 26 0.08 -1.46 23.58
CA LEU A 26 0.21 -0.86 22.24
C LEU A 26 1.44 0.06 22.13
N ARG A 27 1.90 0.61 23.27
CA ARG A 27 3.08 1.48 23.36
C ARG A 27 4.38 0.81 22.89
N MET A 28 4.51 -0.52 23.06
CA MET A 28 5.69 -1.30 22.66
C MET A 28 5.88 -1.43 21.14
N TYR A 29 4.91 -0.97 20.35
CA TYR A 29 4.92 -1.09 18.88
C TYR A 29 5.05 0.27 18.17
N TYR A 30 5.29 1.36 18.92
CA TYR A 30 5.55 2.69 18.34
C TYR A 30 7.00 2.87 17.88
N ASP A 31 7.96 2.16 18.48
CA ASP A 31 9.39 2.25 18.14
C ASP A 31 9.78 1.36 16.93
N ILE A 32 8.82 0.94 16.12
CA ILE A 32 9.09 0.11 14.95
C ILE A 32 9.34 1.06 13.77
N GLU A 33 10.61 1.42 13.59
CA GLU A 33 11.08 2.26 12.48
C GLU A 33 11.07 1.52 11.13
N GLU A 34 11.08 0.18 11.15
CA GLU A 34 10.96 -0.67 9.97
C GLU A 34 9.53 -1.20 9.83
N GLU A 35 9.08 -1.56 8.61
CA GLU A 35 7.75 -2.16 8.43
C GLU A 35 7.59 -3.35 9.39
N PRO A 36 6.74 -3.25 10.44
CA PRO A 36 6.62 -4.31 11.41
C PRO A 36 6.21 -5.59 10.69
N GLU A 37 6.90 -6.68 11.03
CA GLU A 37 6.41 -8.05 10.94
C GLU A 37 4.89 -8.03 11.01
N GLN A 38 4.17 -8.42 9.94
CA GLN A 38 2.73 -8.12 9.78
C GLN A 38 1.93 -8.43 11.06
N ILE A 39 1.57 -7.39 11.81
CA ILE A 39 0.83 -7.53 13.07
C ILE A 39 -0.66 -7.45 12.75
N PHE A 40 -1.39 -8.49 13.14
CA PHE A 40 -2.85 -8.54 12.95
C PHE A 40 -3.56 -8.50 14.30
N VAL A 41 -4.63 -7.71 14.34
CA VAL A 41 -5.61 -7.73 15.42
C VAL A 41 -6.62 -8.83 15.10
N MET A 42 -6.80 -9.76 16.04
CA MET A 42 -7.65 -10.93 15.92
C MET A 42 -8.88 -10.81 16.81
N GLN A 43 -10.05 -11.17 16.28
CA GLN A 43 -11.30 -11.38 17.03
C GLN A 43 -11.82 -12.77 16.72
N ASP A 44 -12.07 -13.59 17.76
CA ASP A 44 -12.58 -14.96 17.62
C ASP A 44 -11.77 -15.81 16.61
N GLY A 45 -10.44 -15.66 16.63
CA GLY A 45 -9.53 -16.37 15.74
C GLY A 45 -9.48 -15.84 14.29
N LYS A 46 -10.19 -14.75 13.99
CA LYS A 46 -10.20 -14.12 12.66
C LYS A 46 -9.45 -12.78 12.69
N PRO A 47 -8.57 -12.50 11.70
CA PRO A 47 -7.94 -11.18 11.58
C PRO A 47 -9.00 -10.15 11.19
N ILE A 48 -9.15 -9.10 11.99
CA ILE A 48 -10.11 -8.01 11.74
C ILE A 48 -9.43 -6.69 11.36
N ALA A 49 -8.16 -6.52 11.70
CA ALA A 49 -7.37 -5.35 11.33
C ALA A 49 -5.88 -5.70 11.24
N LYS A 50 -5.12 -4.86 10.54
CA LYS A 50 -3.67 -4.90 10.48
C LYS A 50 -3.12 -3.64 11.14
N LEU A 51 -2.14 -3.79 12.02
CA LEU A 51 -1.38 -2.66 12.55
C LEU A 51 -0.27 -2.31 11.57
N MET A 52 -0.17 -1.03 11.23
CA MET A 52 0.85 -0.52 10.33
C MET A 52 1.34 0.84 10.82
N PRO A 53 2.62 1.18 10.60
CA PRO A 53 3.15 2.48 10.94
C PRO A 53 2.43 3.55 10.12
N VAL A 54 2.19 4.69 10.76
CA VAL A 54 1.60 5.85 10.10
C VAL A 54 2.75 6.73 9.63
N THR A 55 3.19 6.50 8.39
CA THR A 55 4.16 7.33 7.69
C THR A 55 3.47 8.14 6.59
N GLU A 56 4.07 9.23 6.13
CA GLU A 56 3.46 10.10 5.11
C GLU A 56 3.14 9.35 3.81
N ASP A 57 4.04 8.47 3.36
CA ASP A 57 3.85 7.62 2.18
C ASP A 57 2.67 6.65 2.35
N LYS A 58 2.49 6.03 3.53
CA LYS A 58 1.36 5.13 3.77
C LYS A 58 0.04 5.88 3.87
N LEU A 59 0.05 7.11 4.39
CA LEU A 59 -1.12 7.97 4.40
C LEU A 59 -1.52 8.39 2.97
N GLU A 60 -0.54 8.75 2.14
CA GLU A 60 -0.76 9.03 0.72
C GLU A 60 -1.41 7.83 0.02
N ASP A 61 -0.84 6.63 0.19
CA ASP A 61 -1.39 5.39 -0.39
C ASP A 61 -2.85 5.14 0.03
N ILE A 62 -3.17 5.29 1.32
CA ILE A 62 -4.54 5.09 1.83
C ILE A 62 -5.51 6.11 1.22
N ASN A 63 -5.09 7.36 1.10
CA ASN A 63 -5.92 8.43 0.56
C ASN A 63 -6.14 8.28 -0.95
N LEU A 64 -5.07 8.02 -1.71
CA LEU A 64 -5.13 7.89 -3.17
C LEU A 64 -5.84 6.62 -3.61
N SER A 65 -5.63 5.49 -2.91
CA SER A 65 -6.28 4.21 -3.23
C SER A 65 -7.80 4.23 -3.09
N LYS A 66 -8.36 5.20 -2.34
CA LYS A 66 -9.80 5.35 -2.15
C LYS A 66 -10.39 6.54 -2.92
N ASN A 67 -9.56 7.37 -3.54
CA ASN A 67 -10.02 8.53 -4.30
C ASN A 67 -10.47 8.11 -5.70
N THR A 68 -11.78 8.13 -5.96
CA THR A 68 -12.37 7.68 -7.23
C THR A 68 -11.91 8.51 -8.43
N GLU A 69 -11.72 9.82 -8.27
CA GLU A 69 -11.24 10.71 -9.34
C GLU A 69 -9.79 10.38 -9.71
N PHE A 70 -8.93 10.23 -8.70
CA PHE A 70 -7.54 9.83 -8.91
C PHE A 70 -7.44 8.47 -9.60
N LEU A 71 -8.24 7.48 -9.18
CA LEU A 71 -8.28 6.17 -9.81
C LEU A 71 -8.73 6.24 -11.27
N ALA A 72 -9.70 7.10 -11.59
CA ALA A 72 -10.14 7.31 -12.97
C ALA A 72 -9.03 7.90 -13.85
N ILE A 73 -8.30 8.90 -13.34
CA ILE A 73 -7.13 9.48 -14.02
C ILE A 73 -6.07 8.40 -14.25
N LEU A 74 -5.75 7.61 -13.22
CA LEU A 74 -4.75 6.56 -13.30
C LEU A 74 -5.08 5.50 -14.36
N GLU A 75 -6.34 5.07 -14.44
CA GLU A 75 -6.81 4.12 -15.45
C GLU A 75 -6.75 4.71 -16.87
N GLN A 76 -7.12 5.98 -17.03
CA GLN A 76 -6.98 6.68 -18.30
C GLN A 76 -5.51 6.79 -18.73
N SER A 77 -4.61 7.14 -17.81
CA SER A 77 -3.17 7.22 -18.06
C SER A 77 -2.59 5.88 -18.46
N ARG A 78 -2.92 4.79 -17.75
CA ARG A 78 -2.50 3.42 -18.09
C ARG A 78 -2.97 3.01 -19.48
N THR A 79 -4.24 3.28 -19.79
CA THR A 79 -4.83 3.02 -21.10
C THR A 79 -4.12 3.82 -22.20
N SER A 80 -3.84 5.09 -21.97
CA SER A 80 -3.11 5.94 -22.91
C SER A 80 -1.68 5.43 -23.13
N LEU A 81 -0.98 5.06 -22.06
CA LEU A 81 0.39 4.53 -22.12
C LEU A 81 0.46 3.26 -22.96
N GLN A 82 -0.48 2.33 -22.78
CA GLN A 82 -0.54 1.10 -23.58
C GLN A 82 -0.82 1.36 -25.05
N ARG A 83 -1.69 2.32 -25.38
CA ARG A 83 -2.09 2.60 -26.78
C ARG A 83 -1.10 3.49 -27.52
N LYS A 84 -0.55 4.50 -26.85
CA LYS A 84 0.21 5.60 -27.47
C LYS A 84 1.69 5.59 -27.08
N GLY A 85 2.08 4.78 -26.11
CA GLY A 85 3.40 4.84 -25.51
C GLY A 85 3.57 6.03 -24.56
N GLY A 86 4.75 6.11 -23.95
CA GLY A 86 5.16 7.26 -23.14
C GLY A 86 5.80 8.36 -23.99
N ILE A 87 6.06 9.50 -23.38
CA ILE A 87 6.92 10.55 -23.95
C ILE A 87 8.21 10.65 -23.14
N SER A 88 9.31 10.99 -23.80
CA SER A 88 10.59 11.21 -23.13
C SER A 88 10.57 12.50 -22.31
N LEU A 89 11.50 12.61 -21.36
CA LEU A 89 11.66 13.83 -20.56
C LEU A 89 11.93 15.07 -21.44
N GLU A 90 12.71 14.93 -22.52
CA GLU A 90 12.95 16.02 -23.46
C GLU A 90 11.68 16.47 -24.19
N GLN A 91 10.83 15.51 -24.60
CA GLN A 91 9.52 15.82 -25.18
C GLN A 91 8.58 16.50 -24.17
N VAL A 92 8.63 16.13 -22.89
CA VAL A 92 7.88 16.80 -21.82
C VAL A 92 8.34 18.25 -21.68
N LYS A 93 9.66 18.48 -21.58
CA LYS A 93 10.21 19.82 -21.44
C LYS A 93 9.82 20.71 -22.63
N GLN A 94 9.91 20.20 -23.87
CA GLN A 94 9.50 20.95 -25.06
C GLN A 94 8.02 21.35 -25.02
N LYS A 95 7.13 20.44 -24.61
CA LYS A 95 5.70 20.73 -24.48
C LYS A 95 5.37 21.77 -23.40
N LEU A 96 6.17 21.81 -22.35
CA LEU A 96 6.00 22.72 -21.22
C LEU A 96 6.83 24.03 -21.36
N GLY A 97 7.59 24.19 -22.44
CA GLY A 97 8.46 25.36 -22.64
C GLY A 97 9.64 25.43 -21.66
N LEU A 98 10.13 24.29 -21.19
CA LEU A 98 11.23 24.17 -20.21
C LEU A 98 12.60 23.88 -20.87
N VAL A 99 12.68 23.99 -22.19
CA VAL A 99 13.88 23.87 -23.06
C VAL A 99 13.78 24.86 -24.20
#